data_AF-A0A445ANF2-F1
#
_entry.id   AF-A0A445ANF2-F1
#
_cell.length_a   1.000
_cell.length_b   1.000
_cell.length_c   1.000
_cell.angle_alpha   90.00
_cell.angle_beta   90.00
_cell.angle_gamma   90.00
#
_symmetry.space_group_name_H-M   'P 1'
#
loop_
_entity.id
_entity.type
_entity.pdbx_description
1 polymer ?
#
loop_
_entity_poly.entity_id
_entity_poly.type
_entity_poly.pdbx_seq_one_letter_code
_entity_poly.pdbx_strand_id
1 'polypeptide(L)'
;MGEAYTNWLNRIPRKQYALAFDGGYRWGHMTTNLVECINSVLKGARNLPITALVEATFYRLNELFTQKRAEAEARINAGHVFTEHVTSKIHANQLASGNIQVNFFDRQNEVFEVREMPSGVEYAVDLRRQTYDCGQARVSG
;
A
#
# COMPACT_ATOMS: atom_id res chain seq x y z
N MET A 1 -11.74 29.62 20.96
CA MET A 1 -10.93 28.97 19.90
C MET A 1 -11.29 27.49 19.67
N GLY A 2 -11.78 26.73 20.66
CA GLY A 2 -11.95 25.26 20.55
C GLY A 2 -13.23 24.75 19.87
N GLU A 3 -14.34 25.49 19.92
CA GLU A 3 -15.63 24.99 19.38
C GLU A 3 -15.63 24.87 17.85
N ALA A 4 -15.05 25.82 17.13
CA ALA A 4 -14.97 25.77 15.67
C ALA A 4 -14.15 24.57 15.16
N TYR A 5 -13.03 24.27 15.83
CA TYR A 5 -12.19 23.12 15.52
C TYR A 5 -12.91 21.81 15.82
N THR A 6 -13.58 21.72 16.97
CA THR A 6 -14.35 20.53 17.37
C THR A 6 -15.51 20.27 16.40
N ASN A 7 -16.22 21.33 15.99
CA ASN A 7 -17.30 21.24 15.01
C ASN A 7 -16.80 20.83 13.62
N TRP A 8 -15.62 21.29 13.20
CA TRP A 8 -15.00 20.84 11.95
C TRP A 8 -14.61 19.35 12.01
N LEU A 9 -13.98 18.92 13.10
CA LEU A 9 -13.55 17.53 13.28
C LEU A 9 -14.73 16.55 13.29
N ASN A 10 -15.86 16.96 13.90
CA ASN A 10 -17.08 16.18 13.96
C ASN A 10 -17.77 15.99 12.60
N ARG A 11 -17.43 16.79 11.58
CA ARG A 11 -17.95 16.62 10.20
C ARG A 11 -17.22 15.51 9.43
N ILE A 12 -16.05 15.10 9.89
CA ILE A 12 -15.27 14.03 9.27
C ILE A 12 -15.68 12.71 9.94
N PRO A 13 -15.93 11.62 9.19
CA PRO A 13 -16.17 10.32 9.80
C PRO A 13 -14.96 9.87 10.64
N ARG A 14 -15.18 9.44 11.90
CA ARG A 14 -14.10 9.04 12.83
C ARG A 14 -13.12 8.02 12.26
N LYS A 15 -13.62 7.08 11.44
CA LYS A 15 -12.80 6.09 10.74
C LYS A 15 -11.70 6.67 9.84
N GLN A 16 -11.82 7.94 9.44
CA GLN A 16 -10.85 8.61 8.57
C GLN A 16 -9.69 9.25 9.33
N TYR A 17 -9.83 9.52 10.63
CA TYR A 17 -8.80 10.22 11.42
C TYR A 17 -8.45 9.57 12.76
N ALA A 18 -9.22 8.60 13.22
CA ALA A 18 -9.00 7.90 14.48
C ALA A 18 -8.85 6.39 14.23
N LEU A 19 -7.63 5.88 14.43
CA LEU A 19 -7.27 4.47 14.28
C LEU A 19 -8.20 3.53 15.09
N ALA A 20 -8.68 3.97 16.26
CA ALA A 20 -9.61 3.19 17.07
C ALA A 20 -10.95 2.86 16.36
N PHE A 21 -11.28 3.57 15.27
CA PHE A 21 -12.54 3.41 14.52
C PHE A 21 -12.31 2.92 13.08
N ASP A 22 -11.07 2.55 12.71
CA ASP A 22 -10.79 2.11 11.35
C ASP A 22 -11.22 0.65 11.08
N GLY A 23 -11.50 -0.15 12.12
CA GLY A 23 -11.88 -1.55 11.98
C GLY A 23 -10.69 -2.52 12.05
N GLY A 24 -9.53 -2.06 12.52
CA GLY A 24 -8.34 -2.88 12.72
C GLY A 24 -7.47 -3.02 11.47
N TYR A 25 -7.64 -2.16 10.47
CA TYR A 25 -6.81 -2.19 9.26
C TYR A 25 -5.36 -1.83 9.61
N ARG A 26 -4.46 -2.80 9.43
CA ARG A 26 -3.02 -2.58 9.57
C ARG A 26 -2.48 -1.98 8.27
N TRP A 27 -2.53 -0.66 8.15
CA TRP A 27 -1.91 0.08 7.05
C TRP A 27 -0.37 0.09 7.15
N GLY A 28 0.29 -1.08 7.25
CA GLY A 28 1.74 -1.23 7.07
C GLY A 28 2.69 -0.35 7.90
N HIS A 29 2.20 0.42 8.88
CA HIS A 29 3.01 1.41 9.61
C HIS A 29 3.96 0.77 10.64
N MET A 30 3.96 -0.56 10.79
CA MET A 30 4.76 -1.25 11.81
C MET A 30 6.28 -1.09 11.63
N THR A 31 6.77 -0.63 10.48
CA THR A 31 8.21 -0.44 10.21
C THR A 31 8.68 1.01 10.15
N THR A 32 7.78 1.99 10.09
CA THR A 32 8.18 3.40 10.06
C THR A 32 8.16 3.92 11.48
N ASN A 33 9.32 3.98 12.14
CA ASN A 33 9.47 4.69 13.41
C ASN A 33 9.20 6.18 13.17
N LEU A 34 7.94 6.56 13.28
CA LEU A 34 7.46 7.91 13.01
C LEU A 34 8.17 8.93 13.90
N VAL A 35 8.48 8.54 15.14
CA VAL A 35 9.23 9.37 16.09
C VAL A 35 10.66 9.62 15.59
N GLU A 36 11.34 8.60 15.06
CA GLU A 36 12.67 8.77 14.46
C GLU A 36 12.65 9.63 13.19
N CYS A 37 11.65 9.45 12.33
CA CYS A 37 11.46 10.26 11.13
C CYS A 37 11.26 11.73 11.49
N ILE A 38 10.33 12.01 12.42
CA ILE A 38 10.05 13.36 12.91
C ILE A 38 11.30 13.96 13.58
N ASN A 39 11.99 13.19 14.43
CA ASN A 39 13.21 13.67 15.07
C ASN A 39 14.31 13.99 14.04
N SER A 40 14.41 13.20 12.96
CA SER A 40 15.37 13.44 11.88
C SER A 40 15.05 14.70 11.09
N VAL A 41 13.77 14.97 10.79
CA VAL A 41 13.32 16.23 10.18
C VAL A 41 13.63 17.42 11.09
N LEU A 42 13.40 17.27 12.39
CA LEU A 42 13.59 18.35 13.36
C LEU A 42 15.06 18.58 13.75
N LYS A 43 15.98 17.63 13.52
CA LYS A 43 17.41 17.78 13.87
C LYS A 43 18.05 19.04 13.29
N GLY A 44 17.77 19.39 12.03
CA GLY A 44 18.28 20.59 11.38
C GLY A 44 17.55 21.88 11.76
N ALA A 45 16.43 21.75 12.49
CA ALA A 45 15.49 22.83 12.78
C ALA A 45 15.51 23.26 14.26
N ARG A 46 16.30 22.59 15.13
CA ARG A 46 16.30 22.78 16.59
C ARG A 46 16.61 24.20 17.07
N ASN A 47 17.26 25.01 16.23
CA ASN A 47 17.64 26.40 16.54
C ASN A 47 16.60 27.43 16.06
N LEU A 48 15.51 26.99 15.42
CA LEU A 48 14.45 27.87 14.95
C LEU A 48 13.38 28.07 16.03
N PRO A 49 12.74 29.26 16.12
CA PRO A 49 11.57 29.45 16.96
C PRO A 49 10.49 28.41 16.64
N ILE A 50 9.90 27.81 17.67
CA ILE A 50 8.85 26.78 17.53
C ILE A 50 7.71 27.28 16.63
N THR A 51 7.34 28.55 16.76
CA THR A 51 6.29 29.18 15.93
C THR A 51 6.64 29.17 14.44
N ALA A 52 7.88 29.56 14.09
CA ALA A 52 8.33 29.57 12.70
C ALA A 52 8.37 28.16 12.10
N LEU A 53 8.74 27.15 12.90
CA LEU A 53 8.71 25.74 12.50
C LEU A 53 7.29 25.24 12.24
N VAL A 54 6.35 25.56 13.13
CA VAL A 54 4.95 25.18 12.99
C VAL A 54 4.34 25.83 11.74
N GLU A 55 4.58 27.12 11.52
CA GLU A 55 4.11 27.83 10.32
C GLU A 55 4.69 27.22 9.04
N ALA A 56 6.01 27.03 8.98
CA ALA A 56 6.66 26.46 7.80
C ALA A 56 6.18 25.02 7.51
N THR A 57 6.00 24.21 8.55
CA THR A 57 5.49 22.84 8.42
C THR A 57 4.05 22.86 7.93
N PHE A 58 3.21 23.73 8.49
CA PHE A 58 1.81 23.87 8.08
C PHE A 58 1.69 24.24 6.60
N TYR A 59 2.39 25.28 6.15
CA TYR A 59 2.29 25.73 4.75
C TYR A 59 2.84 24.70 3.77
N ARG A 60 3.98 24.07 4.07
CA ARG A 60 4.56 23.00 3.23
C ARG A 60 3.64 21.79 3.14
N LEU A 61 3.06 21.36 4.26
CA LEU A 61 2.10 20.27 4.26
C LEU A 61 0.85 20.65 3.47
N ASN A 62 0.31 21.85 3.67
CA ASN A 62 -0.89 22.29 2.96
C ASN A 62 -0.68 22.37 1.44
N GLU A 63 0.47 22.89 0.99
CA GLU A 63 0.86 22.89 -0.42
C GLU A 63 0.93 21.46 -0.97
N LEU A 64 1.63 20.56 -0.27
CA LEU A 64 1.75 19.17 -0.66
C LEU A 64 0.38 18.48 -0.73
N PHE A 65 -0.47 18.65 0.28
CA PHE A 65 -1.81 18.06 0.31
C PHE A 65 -2.70 18.59 -0.81
N THR A 66 -2.61 19.88 -1.11
CA THR A 66 -3.36 20.51 -2.21
C THR A 66 -2.94 19.91 -3.54
N GLN A 67 -1.64 19.79 -3.79
CA GLN A 67 -1.12 19.15 -4.99
C GLN A 67 -1.55 17.68 -5.09
N LYS A 68 -1.35 16.90 -4.02
CA LYS A 68 -1.70 15.46 -4.01
C LYS A 68 -3.20 15.22 -4.17
N ARG A 69 -4.03 16.11 -3.64
CA ARG A 69 -5.47 16.08 -3.87
C ARG A 69 -5.80 16.29 -5.34
N ALA A 70 -5.23 17.31 -5.99
CA ALA A 70 -5.46 17.57 -7.41
C ALA A 70 -5.00 16.40 -8.29
N GLU A 71 -3.84 15.80 -8.00
CA GLU A 71 -3.35 14.59 -8.68
C GLU A 71 -4.33 13.41 -8.52
N ALA A 72 -4.84 13.19 -7.30
CA ALA A 72 -5.81 12.13 -7.02
C ALA A 72 -7.16 12.36 -7.73
N GLU A 73 -7.68 13.58 -7.67
CA GLU A 73 -8.93 13.97 -8.36
C GLU A 73 -8.82 13.80 -9.88
N ALA A 74 -7.70 14.22 -10.48
CA ALA A 74 -7.44 14.02 -11.90
C ALA A 74 -7.45 12.53 -12.29
N ARG A 75 -6.83 11.67 -11.47
CA ARG A 75 -6.84 10.21 -11.71
C ARG A 75 -8.24 9.61 -11.58
N ILE A 76 -9.01 10.02 -10.57
CA ILE A 76 -10.39 9.57 -10.39
C ILE A 76 -11.24 9.98 -11.60
N ASN A 77 -11.10 11.22 -12.07
CA ASN A 77 -11.81 11.74 -13.25
C ASN A 77 -11.41 11.02 -14.54
N ALA A 78 -10.15 10.56 -14.64
CA ALA A 78 -9.68 9.70 -15.72
C ALA A 78 -10.13 8.24 -15.60
N GLY A 79 -10.89 7.87 -14.56
CA GLY A 79 -11.39 6.51 -14.33
C GLY A 79 -10.38 5.54 -13.73
N HIS A 80 -9.24 6.03 -13.23
CA HIS A 80 -8.25 5.16 -12.59
C HIS A 80 -8.65 4.80 -11.16
N VAL A 81 -8.67 3.50 -10.87
CA VAL A 81 -9.01 2.95 -9.54
C VAL A 81 -7.81 2.99 -8.57
N PHE A 82 -6.59 2.89 -9.10
CA PHE A 82 -5.37 2.77 -8.31
C PHE A 82 -4.42 3.95 -8.51
N THR A 83 -3.46 4.11 -7.59
CA THR A 83 -2.35 5.06 -7.73
C THR A 83 -1.40 4.62 -8.84
N GLU A 84 -0.57 5.55 -9.33
CA GLU A 84 0.38 5.26 -10.42
C GLU A 84 1.30 4.10 -10.08
N HIS A 85 1.87 4.13 -8.88
CA HIS A 85 2.76 3.08 -8.39
C HIS A 85 2.11 1.69 -8.43
N VAL A 86 0.85 1.60 -7.97
CA VAL A 86 0.11 0.34 -7.96
C VAL A 86 -0.24 -0.08 -9.39
N THR A 87 -0.69 0.85 -10.24
CA THR A 87 -0.96 0.57 -11.66
C THR A 87 0.28 0.04 -12.37
N SER A 88 1.44 0.67 -12.19
CA SER A 88 2.71 0.24 -12.79
C SER A 88 3.11 -1.15 -12.31
N LYS A 89 2.93 -1.46 -11.02
CA LYS A 89 3.20 -2.81 -10.50
C LYS A 89 2.24 -3.86 -11.06
N ILE A 90 0.94 -3.55 -11.14
CA ILE A 90 -0.04 -4.45 -11.74
C ILE A 90 0.34 -4.72 -13.20
N HIS A 91 0.66 -3.68 -13.97
CA HIS A 91 1.07 -3.81 -15.37
C HIS A 91 2.37 -4.63 -15.52
N ALA A 92 3.37 -4.38 -14.69
CA ALA A 92 4.61 -5.16 -14.69
C ALA A 92 4.34 -6.65 -14.37
N ASN A 93 3.49 -6.92 -13.38
CA ASN A 93 3.10 -8.29 -13.02
C ASN A 93 2.30 -8.96 -14.15
N GLN A 94 1.42 -8.23 -14.84
CA GLN A 94 0.68 -8.73 -16.00
C GLN A 94 1.63 -9.14 -17.13
N LEU A 95 2.62 -8.30 -17.45
CA LEU A 95 3.64 -8.64 -18.44
C LEU A 95 4.45 -9.87 -18.04
N ALA A 96 4.88 -9.95 -16.77
CA ALA A 96 5.59 -11.12 -16.25
C ALA A 96 4.73 -12.40 -16.29
N SER A 97 3.41 -12.26 -16.07
CA SER A 97 2.47 -13.38 -16.09
C SER A 97 2.25 -13.99 -17.47
N GLY A 98 2.62 -13.31 -18.56
CA GLY A 98 2.48 -13.84 -19.92
C GLY A 98 3.27 -15.14 -20.15
N ASN A 99 4.26 -15.39 -19.30
CA ASN A 99 5.10 -16.59 -19.30
C ASN A 99 4.65 -17.64 -18.27
N ILE A 100 3.49 -17.46 -17.63
CA ILE A 100 2.97 -18.36 -16.60
C ILE A 100 1.77 -19.13 -17.16
N GLN A 101 1.84 -20.45 -17.14
CA GLN A 101 0.73 -21.34 -17.45
C GLN A 101 0.13 -21.85 -16.14
N VAL A 102 -1.20 -21.79 -16.00
CA VAL A 102 -1.91 -22.33 -14.84
C VAL A 102 -2.82 -23.47 -15.31
N ASN A 103 -2.57 -24.67 -14.81
CA ASN A 103 -3.37 -25.85 -15.06
C ASN A 103 -4.21 -26.18 -13.82
N PHE A 104 -5.47 -26.53 -14.04
CA PHE A 104 -6.36 -26.98 -12.97
C PHE A 104 -6.02 -28.43 -12.64
N PHE A 105 -5.38 -28.67 -11.50
CA PHE A 105 -5.02 -30.01 -11.04
C PHE A 105 -6.18 -30.66 -10.28
N ASP A 106 -6.70 -29.97 -9.26
CA ASP A 106 -7.91 -30.37 -8.52
C ASP A 106 -8.80 -29.15 -8.27
N ARG A 107 -9.83 -29.03 -9.10
CA ARG A 107 -10.78 -27.91 -9.03
C ARG A 107 -11.66 -27.94 -7.78
N GLN A 108 -11.93 -29.11 -7.19
CA GLN A 108 -12.78 -29.22 -6.00
C GLN A 108 -12.05 -28.80 -4.73
N ASN A 109 -10.73 -29.00 -4.71
CA ASN A 109 -9.87 -28.63 -3.60
C ASN A 109 -9.08 -27.33 -3.83
N GLU A 110 -9.32 -26.63 -4.94
CA GLU A 110 -8.66 -25.37 -5.30
C GLU A 110 -7.13 -25.51 -5.35
N VAL A 111 -6.67 -26.62 -5.93
CA VAL A 111 -5.25 -26.92 -6.17
C VAL A 111 -4.93 -26.71 -7.64
N PHE A 112 -3.89 -25.92 -7.89
CA PHE A 112 -3.44 -25.49 -9.20
C PHE A 112 -1.98 -25.88 -9.42
N GLU A 113 -1.67 -26.31 -10.62
CA GLU A 113 -0.29 -26.41 -11.09
C GLU A 113 0.03 -25.10 -11.82
N VAL A 114 1.07 -24.41 -11.36
CA VAL A 114 1.56 -23.17 -11.96
C VAL A 114 2.93 -23.46 -12.56
N ARG A 115 3.06 -23.31 -13.88
CA ARG A 115 4.30 -23.53 -14.62
C ARG A 115 4.84 -22.21 -15.16
N GLU A 116 6.10 -21.92 -14.90
CA GLU A 116 6.82 -20.84 -15.56
C GLU A 116 7.42 -21.36 -16.88
N MET A 117 6.91 -20.87 -18.01
CA MET A 117 7.21 -21.40 -19.35
C MET A 117 8.67 -21.26 -19.79
N PRO A 118 9.42 -20.18 -19.49
CA PRO A 118 10.83 -20.06 -19.85
C PRO A 118 11.76 -20.99 -19.06
N SER A 119 11.45 -21.27 -17.80
CA SER A 119 12.29 -22.07 -16.90
C SER A 119 11.84 -23.53 -16.79
N GLY A 120 10.58 -23.82 -17.12
CA GLY A 120 9.95 -25.12 -16.94
C GLY A 120 9.65 -25.45 -15.47
N VAL A 121 9.86 -24.50 -14.54
CA VAL A 121 9.63 -24.74 -13.11
C VAL A 121 8.14 -24.82 -12.83
N GLU A 122 7.76 -25.84 -12.08
CA GLU A 122 6.38 -26.13 -11.67
C GLU A 122 6.22 -25.92 -10.17
N TYR A 123 5.08 -25.35 -9.81
CA TYR A 123 4.66 -25.11 -8.44
C TYR A 123 3.25 -25.65 -8.25
N ALA A 124 3.04 -26.45 -7.19
CA ALA A 124 1.69 -26.78 -6.75
C ALA A 124 1.20 -25.71 -5.77
N VAL A 125 0.07 -25.08 -6.09
CA VAL A 125 -0.54 -24.01 -5.27
C VAL A 125 -1.88 -24.50 -4.72
N ASP A 126 -2.00 -24.54 -3.39
CA ASP A 126 -3.24 -24.86 -2.67
C ASP A 126 -3.79 -23.57 -2.06
N LEU A 127 -4.89 -23.06 -2.65
CA LEU A 127 -5.49 -21.80 -2.22
C LEU A 127 -6.22 -21.92 -0.87
N ARG A 128 -6.77 -23.10 -0.54
CA ARG A 128 -7.48 -23.31 0.72
C ARG A 128 -6.55 -23.31 1.91
N ARG A 129 -5.37 -23.91 1.73
CA ARG A 129 -4.35 -24.00 2.78
C ARG A 129 -3.39 -22.81 2.77
N GLN A 130 -3.47 -21.94 1.76
CA GLN A 130 -2.57 -20.81 1.55
C GLN A 130 -1.09 -21.24 1.46
N THR A 131 -0.84 -22.36 0.81
CA THR A 131 0.50 -22.95 0.67
C THR A 131 0.87 -23.15 -0.79
N TYR A 132 2.16 -23.02 -1.09
CA TYR A 132 2.73 -23.44 -2.37
C TYR A 132 3.94 -24.35 -2.11
N ASP A 133 4.16 -25.36 -2.94
CA ASP A 133 5.42 -26.10 -2.91
C ASP A 133 6.51 -25.31 -3.65
N CYS A 134 7.75 -25.36 -3.15
CA CYS A 134 8.87 -24.66 -3.78
C CYS A 134 9.62 -25.54 -4.79
N GLY A 135 8.91 -26.44 -5.48
CA GLY A 135 9.46 -27.27 -6.55
C GLY A 135 10.70 -28.07 -6.14
N GLN A 136 10.55 -29.18 -5.42
CA GLN A 136 11.58 -30.22 -5.50
C GLN A 136 11.38 -31.02 -6.78
N ALA A 137 12.32 -30.89 -7.71
CA ALA A 137 12.41 -31.71 -8.90
C ALA A 137 12.30 -33.19 -8.50
N ARG A 138 11.25 -33.87 -8.98
CA ARG A 138 11.16 -35.32 -8.88
C ARG A 138 12.27 -35.93 -9.73
N VAL A 139 13.35 -36.35 -9.08
CA VAL A 139 14.35 -37.24 -9.70
C VAL A 139 13.69 -38.62 -9.80
N SER A 140 13.26 -38.98 -11.00
CA SER A 140 12.81 -40.34 -11.33
C SER A 140 14.04 -41.25 -11.43
N GLY A 141 14.09 -42.29 -10.60
CA GLY A 141 14.96 -43.46 -10.76
C GLY A 141 14.30 -44.56 -11.58
#